data_AF-A0A1X6P1E6-F1
#
_entry.id   AF-A0A1X6P1E6-F1
#
_cell.length_a   1.000
_cell.length_b   1.000
_cell.length_c   1.000
_cell.angle_alpha   90.00
_cell.angle_beta   90.00
_cell.angle_gamma   90.00
#
_symmetry.space_group_name_H-M   'P 1'
#
loop_
_entity.id
_entity.type
_entity.pdbx_description
1 polymer ?
#
loop_
_entity_poly.entity_id
_entity_poly.type
_entity_poly.pdbx_seq_one_letter_code
_entity_poly.pdbx_strand_id
1 'polypeptide(L)'
;MALITPSIRVEAPSPAAAGGDVLVLAAPGVEPLDVPVIPEAGGGKGRPPPAQVVVWGDTVDAVDQGDAPAAWLAKFLEQPGVRLVRMANNARRPVEDGHTDGPPGTFEVSFADGYPWLLASETSLANLNKEMAAEAAAATAAAGRDAPRVRPPVFDMRRFRPNVVVAAADGGDALPPWAEDAWTRLSVAPAGDDAPVRFQVAKPCDRCKVPTVLPDEGAFEGRAAVDVYNRTMGRLRAVGRDVMFGINLVCDSPVGATVSVGDVVTVTTAAANGGA
;
A
#
# COMPACT_ATOMS: atom_id res chain seq x y z
N MET A 1 -5.17 10.08 14.13
CA MET A 1 -5.96 9.57 12.98
C MET A 1 -6.94 8.56 13.54
N ALA A 2 -8.03 8.30 12.83
CA ALA A 2 -9.02 7.33 13.28
C ALA A 2 -8.84 6.02 12.51
N LEU A 3 -9.14 4.90 13.17
CA LEU A 3 -9.05 3.58 12.56
C LEU A 3 -10.38 3.20 11.89
N ILE A 4 -10.39 3.26 10.57
CA ILE A 4 -11.48 2.71 9.75
C ILE A 4 -10.93 1.45 9.07
N THR A 5 -11.64 0.34 9.22
CA THR A 5 -11.34 -0.92 8.55
C THR A 5 -12.33 -1.13 7.41
N PRO A 6 -11.98 -0.72 6.17
CA PRO A 6 -12.79 -1.08 5.01
C PRO A 6 -12.61 -2.57 4.71
N SER A 7 -13.70 -3.28 4.43
CA SER A 7 -13.64 -4.63 3.85
C SER A 7 -14.66 -4.75 2.73
N ILE A 8 -14.36 -5.53 1.69
CA ILE A 8 -15.29 -5.80 0.60
C ILE A 8 -15.90 -7.17 0.86
N ARG A 9 -17.23 -7.22 0.95
CA ARG A 9 -17.97 -8.49 0.89
C ARG A 9 -18.45 -8.67 -0.54
N VAL A 10 -17.88 -9.67 -1.20
CA VAL A 10 -18.33 -10.13 -2.51
C VAL A 10 -19.50 -11.08 -2.27
N GLU A 11 -20.72 -10.63 -2.53
CA GLU A 11 -21.88 -11.51 -2.47
C GLU A 11 -21.97 -12.33 -3.77
N ALA A 12 -22.18 -13.64 -3.65
CA ALA A 12 -22.47 -14.45 -4.83
C ALA A 12 -23.75 -13.94 -5.50
N PRO A 13 -23.80 -13.83 -6.84
CA PRO A 13 -24.98 -13.33 -7.53
C PRO A 13 -26.21 -14.19 -7.17
N SER A 14 -27.21 -13.58 -6.55
CA SER A 14 -28.50 -14.20 -6.20
C SER A 14 -29.60 -13.62 -7.09
N PRO A 15 -30.55 -14.43 -7.60
CA PRO A 15 -31.66 -13.93 -8.42
C PRO A 15 -32.65 -13.03 -7.67
N ALA A 16 -32.58 -12.94 -6.33
CA ALA A 16 -33.51 -12.16 -5.50
C ALA A 16 -32.94 -10.82 -4.99
N ALA A 17 -31.64 -10.59 -5.14
CA ALA A 17 -30.98 -9.32 -4.88
C ALA A 17 -30.41 -8.82 -6.20
N ALA A 18 -30.46 -7.52 -6.48
CA ALA A 18 -29.61 -6.97 -7.53
C ALA A 18 -28.15 -7.15 -7.04
N GLY A 19 -27.56 -8.29 -7.38
CA GLY A 19 -26.24 -8.71 -6.91
C GLY A 19 -25.21 -7.63 -7.22
N GLY A 20 -24.47 -7.23 -6.20
CA GLY A 20 -23.40 -6.26 -6.30
C GLY A 20 -22.48 -6.37 -5.10
N ASP A 21 -21.20 -6.06 -5.30
CA ASP A 21 -20.23 -6.02 -4.21
C ASP A 21 -20.65 -4.96 -3.17
N VAL A 22 -20.40 -5.24 -1.89
CA VAL A 22 -20.69 -4.32 -0.79
C VAL A 22 -19.37 -3.95 -0.11
N LEU A 23 -19.10 -2.65 -0.03
CA LEU A 23 -18.05 -2.12 0.83
C LEU A 23 -18.61 -1.99 2.25
N VAL A 24 -18.02 -2.69 3.20
CA VAL A 24 -18.36 -2.58 4.62
C VAL A 24 -17.37 -1.63 5.28
N LEU A 25 -17.88 -0.56 5.88
CA LEU A 25 -17.11 0.33 6.75
C LEU A 25 -17.29 -0.12 8.20
N ALA A 26 -16.19 -0.46 8.86
CA ALA A 26 -16.19 -0.81 10.28
C ALA A 26 -15.21 0.07 11.05
N ALA A 27 -15.59 0.44 12.29
CA ALA A 27 -14.73 1.18 13.20
C ALA A 27 -15.08 0.87 14.66
N PRO A 28 -14.14 0.98 15.62
CA PRO A 28 -14.41 0.76 17.03
C PRO A 28 -15.54 1.66 17.56
N GLY A 29 -16.53 1.06 18.22
CA GLY A 29 -17.63 1.80 18.86
C GLY A 29 -18.67 2.39 17.91
N VAL A 30 -18.64 2.04 16.61
CA VAL A 30 -19.63 2.46 15.61
C VAL A 30 -20.19 1.23 14.92
N GLU A 31 -21.51 1.17 14.75
CA GLU A 31 -22.17 0.09 14.00
C GLU A 31 -21.61 0.05 12.56
N PRO A 32 -21.21 -1.12 12.04
CA PRO A 32 -20.75 -1.25 10.67
C PRO A 32 -21.78 -0.74 9.66
N LEU A 33 -21.29 -0.12 8.58
CA LEU A 33 -22.14 0.38 7.50
C LEU A 33 -21.85 -0.38 6.21
N ASP A 34 -22.90 -0.96 5.64
CA ASP A 34 -22.89 -1.51 4.30
C ASP A 34 -23.09 -0.37 3.28
N VAL A 35 -22.11 -0.22 2.39
CA VAL A 35 -22.12 0.73 1.28
C VAL A 35 -22.21 -0.07 -0.02
N PRO A 36 -23.39 -0.11 -0.67
CA PRO A 36 -23.54 -0.80 -1.95
C PRO A 36 -22.59 -0.20 -2.98
N VAL A 37 -21.85 -1.04 -3.71
CA VAL A 37 -21.07 -0.58 -4.86
C VAL A 37 -22.06 -0.34 -6.00
N ILE A 38 -22.57 0.89 -6.10
CA ILE A 38 -23.54 1.25 -7.14
C ILE A 38 -22.84 1.24 -8.50
N PRO A 39 -23.31 0.43 -9.48
CA PRO A 39 -22.77 0.45 -10.84
C PRO A 39 -23.00 1.81 -11.50
N GLU A 40 -22.02 2.29 -12.27
CA GLU A 40 -22.15 3.56 -13.01
C GLU A 40 -23.09 3.47 -14.22
N ALA A 41 -23.33 2.24 -14.72
CA ALA A 41 -24.18 1.99 -15.87
C ALA A 41 -25.65 1.80 -15.46
N GLY A 42 -26.55 2.50 -16.16
CA GLY A 42 -28.00 2.44 -15.96
C GLY A 42 -28.61 3.83 -15.82
N GLY A 43 -29.32 4.30 -16.85
CA GLY A 43 -30.02 5.59 -16.80
C GLY A 43 -31.26 5.49 -15.90
N GLY A 44 -31.15 5.89 -14.63
CA GLY A 44 -32.28 5.84 -13.70
C GLY A 44 -32.05 6.59 -12.38
N LYS A 45 -33.14 6.76 -11.61
CA LYS A 45 -33.10 7.27 -10.23
C LYS A 45 -32.25 6.31 -9.39
N GLY A 46 -31.14 6.79 -8.82
CA GLY A 46 -30.19 5.97 -8.06
C GLY A 46 -28.74 6.07 -8.53
N ARG A 47 -28.44 6.81 -9.62
CA ARG A 47 -27.05 7.10 -10.00
C ARG A 47 -26.38 7.93 -8.89
N PRO A 48 -25.17 7.56 -8.44
CA PRO A 48 -24.48 8.36 -7.45
C PRO A 48 -23.98 9.66 -8.10
N PRO A 49 -23.98 10.79 -7.36
CA PRO A 49 -23.63 12.09 -7.95
C PRO A 49 -22.19 12.08 -8.48
N PRO A 50 -21.94 12.68 -9.67
CA PRO A 50 -20.57 12.91 -10.11
C PRO A 50 -19.88 13.88 -9.14
N ALA A 51 -18.60 13.63 -8.90
CA ALA A 51 -17.73 14.45 -8.08
C ALA A 51 -16.38 14.63 -8.78
N GLN A 52 -15.62 15.64 -8.35
CA GLN A 52 -14.20 15.76 -8.68
C GLN A 52 -13.40 15.85 -7.40
N VAL A 53 -12.28 15.13 -7.37
CA VAL A 53 -11.33 15.14 -6.26
C VAL A 53 -9.95 15.48 -6.75
N VAL A 54 -9.13 16.02 -5.86
CA VAL A 54 -7.71 16.29 -6.14
C VAL A 54 -6.86 15.31 -5.35
N VAL A 55 -6.05 14.53 -6.04
CA VAL A 55 -5.14 13.53 -5.45
C VAL A 55 -3.73 13.81 -5.95
N TRP A 56 -2.82 14.19 -5.05
CA TRP A 56 -1.44 14.57 -5.39
C TRP A 56 -1.30 15.65 -6.48
N GLY A 57 -2.30 16.52 -6.61
CA GLY A 57 -2.37 17.58 -7.63
C GLY A 57 -3.18 17.21 -8.88
N ASP A 58 -3.47 15.92 -9.08
CA ASP A 58 -4.29 15.44 -10.19
C ASP A 58 -5.77 15.66 -9.88
N THR A 59 -6.50 16.29 -10.80
CA THR A 59 -7.97 16.36 -10.73
C THR A 59 -8.55 15.10 -11.37
N VAL A 60 -9.29 14.32 -10.58
CA VAL A 60 -9.81 13.01 -10.98
C VAL A 60 -11.33 12.99 -10.85
N ASP A 61 -12.01 12.52 -11.89
CA ASP A 61 -13.45 12.28 -11.85
C ASP A 61 -13.78 11.12 -10.90
N ALA A 62 -14.76 11.35 -10.05
CA ALA A 62 -15.17 10.43 -9.00
C ALA A 62 -16.70 10.37 -8.90
N VAL A 63 -17.16 9.44 -8.07
CA VAL A 63 -18.56 9.12 -7.86
C VAL A 63 -18.81 9.14 -6.35
N ASP A 64 -19.65 10.06 -5.89
CA ASP A 64 -20.01 10.21 -4.48
C ASP A 64 -20.86 9.02 -4.01
N GLN A 65 -20.49 8.41 -2.89
CA GLN A 65 -21.17 7.20 -2.39
C GLN A 65 -22.39 7.51 -1.51
N GLY A 66 -22.81 8.77 -1.41
CA GLY A 66 -24.05 9.21 -0.79
C GLY A 66 -23.91 9.70 0.65
N ASP A 67 -25.03 10.18 1.19
CA ASP A 67 -25.06 10.85 2.51
C ASP A 67 -24.87 9.87 3.68
N ALA A 68 -25.26 8.61 3.53
CA ALA A 68 -25.10 7.61 4.58
C ALA A 68 -23.62 7.34 4.94
N PRO A 69 -22.72 6.98 3.98
CA PRO A 69 -21.30 6.85 4.29
C PRO A 69 -20.66 8.18 4.67
N ALA A 70 -21.09 9.32 4.11
CA ALA A 70 -20.61 10.64 4.51
C ALA A 70 -20.91 10.94 5.99
N ALA A 71 -22.15 10.71 6.44
CA ALA A 71 -22.55 10.92 7.84
C ALA A 71 -21.84 9.95 8.78
N TRP A 72 -21.67 8.68 8.37
CA TRP A 72 -20.95 7.68 9.15
C TRP A 72 -19.48 8.08 9.36
N LEU A 73 -18.79 8.48 8.29
CA LEU A 73 -17.41 8.94 8.34
C LEU A 73 -17.26 10.23 9.16
N ALA A 74 -18.14 11.21 8.94
CA ALA A 74 -18.12 12.46 9.68
C ALA A 74 -18.32 12.26 11.19
N LYS A 75 -19.19 11.31 11.57
CA LYS A 75 -19.40 10.93 12.97
C LYS A 75 -18.14 10.30 13.56
N PHE A 76 -17.55 9.30 12.88
CA PHE A 76 -16.40 8.58 13.42
C PHE A 76 -15.13 9.42 13.45
N LEU A 77 -14.89 10.22 12.42
CA LEU A 77 -13.73 11.10 12.30
C LEU A 77 -13.88 12.41 13.09
N GLU A 78 -15.06 12.65 13.67
CA GLU A 78 -15.44 13.92 14.29
C GLU A 78 -15.16 15.13 13.38
N GLN A 79 -15.34 14.92 12.06
CA GLN A 79 -14.98 15.90 11.03
C GLN A 79 -16.17 16.10 10.07
N PRO A 80 -16.82 17.27 10.08
CA PRO A 80 -17.90 17.55 9.14
C PRO A 80 -17.36 17.71 7.70
N GLY A 81 -18.23 17.46 6.72
CA GLY A 81 -17.90 17.65 5.30
C GLY A 81 -17.09 16.52 4.65
N VAL A 82 -16.81 15.42 5.38
CA VAL A 82 -16.17 14.23 4.81
C VAL A 82 -17.15 13.48 3.91
N ARG A 83 -16.71 13.09 2.72
CA ARG A 83 -17.48 12.29 1.77
C ARG A 83 -16.67 11.07 1.34
N LEU A 84 -17.35 9.94 1.18
CA LEU A 84 -16.78 8.77 0.55
C LEU A 84 -17.00 8.87 -0.96
N VAL A 85 -15.94 8.72 -1.74
CA VAL A 85 -16.00 8.69 -3.19
C VAL A 85 -15.34 7.43 -3.74
N ARG A 86 -15.77 7.01 -4.91
CA ARG A 86 -15.11 5.99 -5.73
C ARG A 86 -14.58 6.63 -7.00
N MET A 87 -13.42 6.22 -7.49
CA MET A 87 -12.91 6.67 -8.78
C MET A 87 -13.90 6.27 -9.89
N ALA A 88 -14.21 7.18 -10.80
CA ALA A 88 -15.13 6.89 -11.89
C ALA A 88 -14.53 5.84 -12.85
N ASN A 89 -15.34 4.96 -13.44
CA ASN A 89 -14.83 3.87 -14.30
C ASN A 89 -14.10 4.39 -15.55
N ASN A 90 -14.48 5.57 -16.02
CA ASN A 90 -13.84 6.26 -17.14
C ASN A 90 -12.77 7.26 -16.71
N ALA A 91 -12.54 7.44 -15.41
CA ALA A 91 -11.44 8.27 -14.94
C ALA A 91 -10.11 7.63 -15.36
N ARG A 92 -9.14 8.49 -15.63
CA ARG A 92 -7.79 8.12 -16.05
C ARG A 92 -6.84 8.89 -15.17
N ARG A 93 -5.84 8.21 -14.62
CA ARG A 93 -4.77 8.84 -13.84
C ARG A 93 -3.48 8.09 -14.15
N PRO A 94 -2.67 8.61 -15.09
CA PRO A 94 -1.46 7.93 -15.52
C PRO A 94 -0.44 7.90 -14.38
N VAL A 95 0.41 6.86 -14.35
CA VAL A 95 1.61 6.87 -13.51
C VAL A 95 2.65 7.87 -14.06
N GLU A 96 3.66 8.19 -13.25
CA GLU A 96 4.75 9.09 -13.65
C GLU A 96 5.53 8.54 -14.86
N ASP A 97 5.76 9.39 -15.87
CA ASP A 97 6.51 9.04 -17.08
C ASP A 97 7.99 8.76 -16.79
N GLY A 98 8.61 7.90 -17.60
CA GLY A 98 10.06 7.66 -17.57
C GLY A 98 10.53 6.59 -16.57
N HIS A 99 9.62 6.00 -15.80
CA HIS A 99 9.93 4.90 -14.86
C HIS A 99 9.42 3.53 -15.33
N THR A 100 8.68 3.47 -16.44
CA THR A 100 8.08 2.22 -16.95
C THR A 100 8.24 2.12 -18.46
N ASP A 101 8.19 0.90 -18.99
CA ASP A 101 8.23 0.69 -20.45
C ASP A 101 6.91 1.10 -21.11
N GLY A 102 6.99 1.62 -22.34
CA GLY A 102 5.83 2.02 -23.13
C GLY A 102 5.57 3.53 -23.15
N PRO A 103 4.62 4.00 -23.98
CA PRO A 103 4.30 5.42 -24.06
C PRO A 103 3.63 5.96 -22.77
N PRO A 104 3.67 7.27 -22.53
CA PRO A 104 2.92 7.93 -21.47
C PRO A 104 1.45 7.48 -21.41
N GLY A 105 0.95 7.22 -20.21
CA GLY A 105 -0.42 6.74 -19.98
C GLY A 105 -0.66 5.25 -20.29
N THR A 106 0.39 4.47 -20.54
CA THR A 106 0.28 3.00 -20.66
C THR A 106 -0.23 2.36 -19.36
N PHE A 107 0.27 2.84 -18.23
CA PHE A 107 -0.12 2.36 -16.91
C PHE A 107 -0.83 3.47 -16.14
N GLU A 108 -1.81 3.04 -15.34
CA GLU A 108 -2.64 3.93 -14.56
C GLU A 108 -2.60 3.55 -13.09
N VAL A 109 -2.91 4.52 -12.24
CA VAL A 109 -3.02 4.38 -10.80
C VAL A 109 -4.40 4.86 -10.35
N SER A 110 -4.91 4.26 -9.29
CA SER A 110 -6.15 4.72 -8.66
C SER A 110 -5.90 5.97 -7.78
N PHE A 111 -6.66 6.13 -6.71
CA PHE A 111 -6.34 7.10 -5.65
C PHE A 111 -5.12 6.69 -4.80
N ALA A 112 -4.43 5.60 -5.13
CA ALA A 112 -3.12 5.28 -4.56
C ALA A 112 -2.07 6.36 -4.91
N ASP A 113 -0.99 6.47 -4.15
CA ASP A 113 -0.14 7.68 -4.20
C ASP A 113 0.50 7.92 -5.58
N GLY A 114 1.21 6.92 -6.12
CA GLY A 114 1.92 7.06 -7.41
C GLY A 114 1.91 5.84 -8.33
N TYR A 115 1.76 4.63 -7.79
CA TYR A 115 1.79 3.39 -8.57
C TYR A 115 0.73 2.39 -8.08
N PRO A 116 0.20 1.53 -8.96
CA PRO A 116 -0.90 0.62 -8.64
C PRO A 116 -0.53 -0.48 -7.65
N TRP A 117 0.76 -0.87 -7.59
CA TRP A 117 1.23 -1.96 -6.76
C TRP A 117 2.53 -1.58 -6.04
N LEU A 118 2.63 -2.00 -4.79
CA LEU A 118 3.85 -1.91 -3.98
C LEU A 118 4.24 -3.32 -3.51
N LEU A 119 5.51 -3.67 -3.71
CA LEU A 119 6.11 -4.90 -3.21
C LEU A 119 7.14 -4.60 -2.12
N ALA A 120 7.15 -5.44 -1.07
CA ALA A 120 8.20 -5.43 -0.06
C ALA A 120 8.57 -6.87 0.34
N SER A 121 9.81 -7.08 0.79
CA SER A 121 10.25 -8.39 1.27
C SER A 121 10.22 -8.50 2.80
N GLU A 122 9.92 -9.69 3.31
CA GLU A 122 9.97 -9.97 4.75
C GLU A 122 11.39 -9.81 5.32
N THR A 123 12.41 -10.16 4.53
CA THR A 123 13.81 -10.09 4.95
C THR A 123 14.30 -8.64 5.07
N SER A 124 13.83 -7.72 4.21
CA SER A 124 14.01 -6.28 4.37
C SER A 124 13.37 -5.76 5.66
N LEU A 125 12.13 -6.15 5.97
CA LEU A 125 11.46 -5.75 7.21
C LEU A 125 12.18 -6.29 8.45
N ALA A 126 12.60 -7.56 8.41
CA ALA A 126 13.35 -8.18 9.51
C ALA A 126 14.69 -7.47 9.74
N ASN A 127 15.40 -7.11 8.67
CA ASN A 127 16.62 -6.33 8.76
C ASN A 127 16.37 -4.95 9.37
N LEU A 128 15.35 -4.23 8.91
CA LEU A 128 14.96 -2.94 9.48
C LEU A 128 14.69 -3.03 10.98
N ASN A 129 13.87 -3.99 11.41
CA ASN A 129 13.55 -4.19 12.83
C ASN A 129 14.79 -4.51 13.68
N LYS A 130 15.70 -5.35 13.17
CA LYS A 130 16.98 -5.64 13.82
C LYS A 130 17.84 -4.37 13.99
N GLU A 131 17.92 -3.56 12.95
CA GLU A 131 18.74 -2.34 12.95
C GLU A 131 18.13 -1.23 13.80
N MET A 132 16.79 -1.14 13.88
CA MET A 132 16.10 -0.26 14.84
C MET A 132 16.33 -0.72 16.28
N ALA A 133 16.41 -2.03 16.53
CA ALA A 133 16.76 -2.54 17.86
C ALA A 133 18.17 -2.14 18.28
N ALA A 134 19.15 -2.24 17.38
CA ALA A 134 20.51 -1.79 17.61
C ALA A 134 20.59 -0.27 17.84
N GLU A 135 19.89 0.52 17.03
CA GLU A 135 19.82 1.98 17.15
C GLU A 135 19.22 2.43 18.50
N ALA A 136 18.14 1.79 18.95
CA ALA A 136 17.53 2.08 20.26
C ALA A 136 18.46 1.70 21.43
N ALA A 137 19.20 0.59 21.32
CA ALA A 137 20.17 0.18 22.31
C ALA A 137 21.34 1.18 22.40
N ALA A 138 21.86 1.64 21.25
CA ALA A 138 22.90 2.66 21.19
C ALA A 138 22.43 3.99 21.79
N ALA A 139 21.22 4.44 21.45
CA ALA A 139 20.62 5.65 22.02
C ALA A 139 20.47 5.54 23.55
N THR A 140 20.04 4.38 24.05
CA THR A 140 19.93 4.13 25.50
C THR A 140 21.29 4.16 26.19
N ALA A 141 22.33 3.57 25.58
CA ALA A 141 23.68 3.58 26.14
C ALA A 141 24.27 5.00 26.21
N ALA A 142 23.96 5.86 25.23
CA ALA A 142 24.44 7.24 25.17
C ALA A 142 23.76 8.19 26.17
N ALA A 143 22.52 7.89 26.60
CA ALA A 143 21.69 8.80 27.39
C ALA A 143 22.08 8.89 28.89
N GLY A 144 23.05 8.09 29.36
CA GLY A 144 23.48 8.05 30.76
C GLY A 144 22.53 7.23 31.65
N ARG A 145 22.93 6.95 32.90
CA ARG A 145 22.22 6.00 33.78
C ARG A 145 20.81 6.42 34.19
N ASP A 146 20.56 7.73 34.27
CA ASP A 146 19.32 8.28 34.83
C ASP A 146 18.30 8.67 33.74
N ALA A 147 18.65 8.53 32.46
CA ALA A 147 17.75 8.87 31.36
C ALA A 147 16.74 7.74 31.06
N PRO A 148 15.53 8.08 30.57
CA PRO A 148 14.57 7.10 30.09
C PRO A 148 15.16 6.22 29.00
N ARG A 149 15.00 4.90 29.11
CA ARG A 149 15.45 3.94 28.09
C ARG A 149 14.58 4.04 26.85
N VAL A 150 15.22 4.02 25.68
CA VAL A 150 14.51 4.00 24.40
C VAL A 150 14.13 2.56 24.09
N ARG A 151 12.84 2.25 24.14
CA ARG A 151 12.33 0.95 23.71
C ARG A 151 12.43 0.85 22.18
N PRO A 152 12.98 -0.24 21.63
CA PRO A 152 13.01 -0.40 20.18
C PRO A 152 11.58 -0.56 19.63
N PRO A 153 11.18 0.23 18.62
CA PRO A 153 9.95 -0.05 17.91
C PRO A 153 10.09 -1.37 17.14
N VAL A 154 8.98 -2.10 17.02
CA VAL A 154 8.88 -3.26 16.14
C VAL A 154 7.78 -2.95 15.14
N PHE A 155 8.16 -2.88 13.87
CA PHE A 155 7.25 -2.56 12.77
C PHE A 155 6.76 -3.85 12.12
N ASP A 156 5.45 -3.91 11.89
CA ASP A 156 4.84 -4.91 11.03
C ASP A 156 4.70 -4.36 9.59
N MET A 157 4.44 -5.25 8.63
CA MET A 157 4.40 -4.89 7.22
C MET A 157 3.23 -3.94 6.86
N ARG A 158 2.15 -3.91 7.65
CA ARG A 158 0.97 -3.05 7.41
C ARG A 158 1.32 -1.56 7.43
N ARG A 159 2.39 -1.19 8.16
CA ARG A 159 2.92 0.18 8.23
C ARG A 159 3.45 0.69 6.89
N PHE A 160 3.95 -0.21 6.04
CA PHE A 160 4.49 0.13 4.72
C PHE A 160 3.45 0.01 3.59
N ARG A 161 2.30 -0.60 3.90
CA ARG A 161 1.14 -0.75 3.00
C ARG A 161 1.45 -1.41 1.64
N PRO A 162 2.31 -2.45 1.55
CA PRO A 162 2.49 -3.15 0.29
C PRO A 162 1.23 -3.92 -0.09
N ASN A 163 1.09 -4.18 -1.39
CA ASN A 163 0.09 -5.10 -1.93
C ASN A 163 0.64 -6.52 -1.99
N VAL A 164 1.94 -6.67 -2.29
CA VAL A 164 2.62 -7.95 -2.42
C VAL A 164 3.75 -8.02 -1.40
N VAL A 165 3.75 -9.08 -0.59
CA VAL A 165 4.83 -9.38 0.34
C VAL A 165 5.51 -10.66 -0.12
N VAL A 166 6.83 -10.61 -0.28
CA VAL A 166 7.62 -11.77 -0.70
C VAL A 166 8.47 -12.29 0.45
N ALA A 167 8.53 -13.60 0.55
CA ALA A 167 9.34 -14.33 1.52
C ALA A 167 10.31 -15.26 0.77
N ALA A 168 11.28 -15.82 1.50
CA ALA A 168 12.05 -16.94 0.97
C ALA A 168 11.11 -18.12 0.67
N ALA A 169 11.36 -18.83 -0.43
CA ALA A 169 10.60 -20.04 -0.75
C ALA A 169 10.82 -21.10 0.34
N ASP A 170 9.82 -21.96 0.58
CA ASP A 170 9.94 -23.06 1.54
C ASP A 170 11.12 -23.97 1.15
N GLY A 171 12.12 -24.08 2.05
CA GLY A 171 13.33 -24.84 1.81
C GLY A 171 14.35 -24.19 0.85
N GLY A 172 14.10 -22.96 0.40
CA GLY A 172 15.04 -22.16 -0.40
C GLY A 172 16.02 -21.35 0.46
N ASP A 173 17.07 -20.82 -0.18
CA ASP A 173 17.99 -19.88 0.46
C ASP A 173 17.24 -18.60 0.89
N ALA A 174 17.64 -18.04 2.02
CA ALA A 174 17.07 -16.78 2.50
C ALA A 174 17.32 -15.66 1.49
N LEU A 175 16.25 -14.96 1.09
CA LEU A 175 16.37 -13.77 0.24
C LEU A 175 17.21 -12.71 0.98
N PRO A 176 18.34 -12.23 0.43
CA PRO A 176 19.10 -11.17 1.08
C PRO A 176 18.21 -9.97 1.38
N PRO A 177 18.33 -9.32 2.56
CA PRO A 177 17.62 -8.08 2.80
C PRO A 177 17.90 -7.08 1.69
N TRP A 178 16.85 -6.38 1.26
CA TRP A 178 16.90 -5.36 0.20
C TRP A 178 17.17 -5.90 -1.20
N ALA A 179 17.11 -7.21 -1.42
CA ALA A 179 17.31 -7.80 -2.74
C ALA A 179 16.33 -7.23 -3.78
N GLU A 180 15.13 -6.83 -3.37
CA GLU A 180 14.13 -6.23 -4.25
C GLU A 180 14.61 -4.94 -4.95
N ASP A 181 15.59 -4.24 -4.40
CA ASP A 181 16.14 -3.02 -5.01
C ASP A 181 16.80 -3.26 -6.37
N ALA A 182 17.32 -4.47 -6.59
CA ALA A 182 18.03 -4.83 -7.82
C ALA A 182 17.10 -5.38 -8.91
N TRP A 183 15.81 -5.56 -8.61
CA TRP A 183 14.85 -6.18 -9.52
C TRP A 183 14.39 -5.18 -10.56
N THR A 184 14.25 -5.63 -11.80
CA THR A 184 13.75 -4.81 -12.92
C THR A 184 12.42 -5.34 -13.43
N ARG A 185 12.22 -6.66 -13.38
CA ARG A 185 10.95 -7.32 -13.69
C ARG A 185 10.73 -8.50 -12.77
N LEU A 186 9.48 -8.86 -12.58
CA LEU A 186 9.11 -10.07 -11.87
C LEU A 186 7.88 -10.71 -12.49
N SER A 187 7.76 -12.02 -12.31
CA SER A 187 6.61 -12.80 -12.71
C SER A 187 6.16 -13.65 -11.54
N VAL A 188 4.86 -13.66 -11.25
CA VAL A 188 4.23 -14.48 -10.24
C VAL A 188 3.54 -15.64 -10.94
N ALA A 189 4.05 -16.85 -10.75
CA ALA A 189 3.51 -18.06 -11.35
C ALA A 189 2.49 -18.71 -10.40
N PRO A 190 1.22 -18.85 -10.81
CA PRO A 190 0.25 -19.64 -10.08
C PRO A 190 0.74 -21.09 -9.91
N ALA A 191 0.32 -21.77 -8.85
CA ALA A 191 0.68 -23.19 -8.65
C ALA A 191 0.16 -24.16 -9.74
N GLY A 192 -0.66 -23.70 -10.68
CA GLY A 192 -1.21 -24.48 -11.80
C GLY A 192 -0.60 -24.14 -13.17
N ASP A 193 -1.28 -24.55 -14.24
CA ASP A 193 -0.83 -24.34 -15.63
C ASP A 193 -1.14 -22.92 -16.18
N ASP A 194 -1.62 -22.02 -15.32
CA ASP A 194 -1.97 -20.66 -15.71
C ASP A 194 -0.73 -19.84 -16.10
N ALA A 195 -0.92 -18.94 -17.07
CA ALA A 195 0.14 -18.05 -17.49
C ALA A 195 0.58 -17.14 -16.33
N PRO A 196 1.89 -16.91 -16.14
CA PRO A 196 2.38 -16.11 -15.03
C PRO A 196 1.94 -14.64 -15.16
N VAL A 197 1.64 -14.03 -14.01
CA VAL A 197 1.33 -12.60 -13.92
C VAL A 197 2.63 -11.81 -13.89
N ARG A 198 2.78 -10.87 -14.82
CA ARG A 198 4.05 -10.17 -15.05
C ARG A 198 3.97 -8.72 -14.61
N PHE A 199 5.05 -8.27 -13.98
CA PHE A 199 5.19 -6.94 -13.45
C PHE A 199 6.54 -6.33 -13.87
N GLN A 200 6.51 -5.02 -14.10
CA GLN A 200 7.70 -4.20 -14.23
C GLN A 200 7.94 -3.47 -12.93
N VAL A 201 9.21 -3.40 -12.51
CA VAL A 201 9.62 -2.55 -11.39
C VAL A 201 9.74 -1.13 -11.90
N ALA A 202 8.90 -0.23 -11.39
CA ALA A 202 8.89 1.16 -11.82
C ALA A 202 10.03 1.94 -11.14
N LYS A 203 10.01 2.01 -9.81
CA LYS A 203 11.05 2.68 -9.01
C LYS A 203 11.03 2.25 -7.55
N PRO A 204 12.14 2.46 -6.79
CA PRO A 204 12.12 2.37 -5.33
C PRO A 204 11.03 3.26 -4.74
N CYS A 205 10.42 2.81 -3.65
CA CYS A 205 9.32 3.55 -3.04
C CYS A 205 9.81 4.36 -1.83
N ASP A 206 9.75 5.68 -2.00
CA ASP A 206 10.09 6.67 -1.00
C ASP A 206 9.09 6.66 0.15
N ARG A 207 9.59 6.90 1.36
CA ARG A 207 8.78 6.80 2.57
C ARG A 207 8.56 8.16 3.20
N CYS A 208 7.29 8.52 3.30
CA CYS A 208 6.81 9.62 4.11
C CYS A 208 6.68 9.20 5.58
N LYS A 209 5.99 10.02 6.39
CA LYS A 209 5.75 9.74 7.83
C LYS A 209 4.77 8.60 8.11
N VAL A 210 4.00 8.12 7.13
CA VAL A 210 2.91 7.13 7.35
C VAL A 210 3.35 5.85 8.07
N PRO A 211 4.54 5.26 7.84
CA PRO A 211 4.98 4.09 8.58
C PRO A 211 5.08 4.29 10.10
N THR A 212 5.18 5.54 10.55
CA THR A 212 5.20 5.88 11.99
C THR A 212 3.82 5.82 12.64
N VAL A 213 2.75 5.51 11.91
CA VAL A 213 1.40 5.33 12.47
C VAL A 213 1.24 3.92 13.01
N LEU A 214 0.71 3.80 14.22
CA LEU A 214 0.30 2.55 14.85
C LEU A 214 -0.95 2.00 14.16
N PRO A 215 -0.89 0.88 13.43
CA PRO A 215 -2.03 0.41 12.61
C PRO A 215 -3.28 0.11 13.43
N ASP A 216 -3.12 -0.39 14.66
CA ASP A 216 -4.24 -0.79 15.51
C ASP A 216 -4.80 0.38 16.36
N GLU A 217 -4.08 1.50 16.45
CA GLU A 217 -4.46 2.65 17.28
C GLU A 217 -4.82 3.90 16.47
N GLY A 218 -4.34 4.03 15.23
CA GLY A 218 -4.49 5.25 14.43
C GLY A 218 -3.71 6.46 14.98
N ALA A 219 -2.85 6.26 15.98
CA ALA A 219 -1.99 7.29 16.54
C ALA A 219 -0.58 7.25 15.92
N PHE A 220 0.13 8.38 15.96
CA PHE A 220 1.56 8.37 15.65
C PHE A 220 2.34 7.69 16.78
N GLU A 221 3.40 6.99 16.41
CA GLU A 221 4.40 6.48 17.33
C GLU A 221 4.97 7.57 18.23
N GLY A 222 5.47 7.16 19.38
CA GLY A 222 6.15 8.06 20.29
C GLY A 222 7.39 8.68 19.65
N ARG A 223 7.70 9.93 19.98
CA ARG A 223 8.83 10.68 19.39
C ARG A 223 10.15 9.90 19.38
N ALA A 224 10.46 9.20 20.49
CA ALA A 224 11.68 8.40 20.59
C ALA A 224 11.73 7.24 19.58
N ALA A 225 10.61 6.57 19.32
CA ALA A 225 10.51 5.51 18.31
C ALA A 225 10.63 6.07 16.89
N VAL A 226 10.01 7.22 16.62
CA VAL A 226 10.13 7.91 15.34
C VAL A 226 11.57 8.35 15.07
N ASP A 227 12.28 8.85 16.09
CA ASP A 227 13.69 9.24 15.96
C ASP A 227 14.59 8.03 15.67
N VAL A 228 14.33 6.87 16.29
CA VAL A 228 15.01 5.61 15.99
C VAL A 228 14.77 5.20 14.53
N TYR A 229 13.51 5.15 14.10
CA TYR A 229 13.15 4.82 12.72
C TYR A 229 13.85 5.74 11.71
N ASN A 230 13.80 7.06 11.92
CA ASN A 230 14.40 8.03 11.01
C ASN A 230 15.93 7.90 10.93
N ARG A 231 16.61 7.67 12.06
CA ARG A 231 18.07 7.45 12.07
C ARG A 231 18.45 6.14 11.38
N THR A 232 17.71 5.06 11.65
CA THR A 232 17.95 3.76 11.01
C THR A 232 17.73 3.84 9.50
N MET A 233 16.59 4.38 9.05
CA MET A 233 16.29 4.54 7.63
C MET A 233 17.26 5.50 6.94
N GLY A 234 17.62 6.62 7.58
CA GLY A 234 18.60 7.57 7.05
C GLY A 234 19.99 6.95 6.87
N ARG A 235 20.39 6.03 7.75
CA ARG A 235 21.66 5.31 7.63
C ARG A 235 21.63 4.21 6.57
N LEU A 236 20.55 3.42 6.53
CA LEU A 236 20.49 2.22 5.70
C LEU A 236 20.00 2.50 4.28
N ARG A 237 19.06 3.43 4.14
CA ARG A 237 18.14 3.51 2.99
C ARG A 237 18.04 4.90 2.38
N ALA A 238 18.92 5.83 2.74
CA ALA A 238 18.89 7.18 2.21
C ALA A 238 19.27 7.21 0.72
N VAL A 239 18.44 7.87 -0.08
CA VAL A 239 18.73 8.22 -1.47
C VAL A 239 18.41 9.70 -1.62
N GLY A 240 19.45 10.53 -1.71
CA GLY A 240 19.28 11.98 -1.66
C GLY A 240 18.72 12.45 -0.31
N ARG A 241 17.51 13.00 -0.31
CA ARG A 241 16.80 13.47 0.89
C ARG A 241 15.75 12.50 1.42
N ASP A 242 15.47 11.45 0.66
CA ASP A 242 14.40 10.50 0.92
C ASP A 242 14.98 9.19 1.44
N VAL A 243 14.11 8.33 1.96
CA VAL A 243 14.48 6.98 2.41
C VAL A 243 13.58 5.95 1.74
N MET A 244 14.16 4.84 1.31
CA MET A 244 13.50 3.85 0.45
C MET A 244 13.16 2.56 1.19
N PHE A 245 11.95 2.04 0.98
CA PHE A 245 11.55 0.71 1.46
C PHE A 245 10.59 0.07 0.46
N GLY A 246 10.90 -1.11 -0.07
CA GLY A 246 10.09 -1.75 -1.12
C GLY A 246 10.15 -1.02 -2.47
N ILE A 247 9.49 -1.61 -3.45
CA ILE A 247 9.53 -1.19 -4.86
C ILE A 247 8.12 -1.02 -5.43
N ASN A 248 7.91 0.05 -6.18
CA ASN A 248 6.67 0.29 -6.90
C ASN A 248 6.65 -0.56 -8.18
N LEU A 249 5.51 -1.16 -8.49
CA LEU A 249 5.32 -2.02 -9.65
C LEU A 249 4.15 -1.54 -10.52
N VAL A 250 4.24 -1.88 -11.81
CA VAL A 250 3.12 -1.88 -12.76
C VAL A 250 2.92 -3.29 -13.32
N CYS A 251 1.67 -3.65 -13.59
CA CYS A 251 1.31 -4.98 -14.12
C CYS A 251 1.17 -4.91 -15.64
N ASP A 252 1.88 -5.77 -16.37
CA ASP A 252 1.83 -5.86 -17.84
C ASP A 252 0.97 -7.03 -18.34
N SER A 253 0.35 -7.79 -17.43
CA SER A 253 -0.55 -8.89 -17.75
C SER A 253 -1.96 -8.40 -18.10
N PRO A 254 -2.72 -9.17 -18.91
CA PRO A 254 -4.12 -8.86 -19.22
C PRO A 254 -5.01 -8.78 -17.98
N VAL A 255 -6.10 -8.00 -18.09
CA VAL A 255 -7.16 -7.94 -17.07
C VAL A 255 -7.73 -9.34 -16.81
N GLY A 256 -7.96 -9.66 -15.54
CA GLY A 256 -8.46 -10.96 -15.09
C GLY A 256 -7.39 -11.94 -14.62
N ALA A 257 -6.11 -11.62 -14.83
CA ALA A 257 -5.01 -12.37 -14.22
C ALA A 257 -5.07 -12.30 -12.69
N THR A 258 -4.86 -13.43 -12.02
CA THR A 258 -4.97 -13.57 -10.56
C THR A 258 -3.64 -14.09 -9.99
N VAL A 259 -3.28 -13.60 -8.81
CA VAL A 259 -2.17 -14.13 -7.99
C VAL A 259 -2.72 -14.56 -6.64
N SER A 260 -2.10 -15.57 -6.04
CA SER A 260 -2.47 -16.15 -4.75
C SER A 260 -1.30 -16.19 -3.78
N VAL A 261 -1.60 -16.22 -2.49
CA VAL A 261 -0.57 -16.49 -1.47
C VAL A 261 0.01 -17.89 -1.70
N GLY A 262 1.34 -17.98 -1.74
CA GLY A 262 2.06 -19.21 -2.04
C GLY A 262 2.54 -19.32 -3.49
N ASP A 263 2.09 -18.44 -4.38
CA ASP A 263 2.59 -18.40 -5.76
C ASP A 263 4.08 -18.05 -5.81
N VAL A 264 4.78 -18.64 -6.78
CA VAL A 264 6.23 -18.50 -6.90
C VAL A 264 6.58 -17.22 -7.65
N VAL A 265 7.42 -16.39 -7.03
CA VAL A 265 7.95 -15.18 -7.64
C VAL A 265 9.28 -15.47 -8.32
N THR A 266 9.34 -15.28 -9.63
CA THR A 266 10.58 -15.28 -10.42
C THR A 266 10.96 -13.84 -10.75
N VAL A 267 12.23 -13.48 -10.59
CA VAL A 267 12.70 -12.10 -10.77
C VAL A 267 13.79 -12.03 -11.83
N THR A 268 13.80 -10.91 -12.56
CA THR A 268 14.93 -10.49 -13.38
C THR A 268 15.60 -9.33 -12.66
N THR A 269 16.92 -9.40 -12.51
CA THR A 269 17.72 -8.31 -11.93
C THR A 269 18.34 -7.47 -13.04
N ALA A 270 18.69 -6.22 -12.74
CA ALA A 270 19.61 -5.48 -13.60
C ALA A 270 20.92 -6.29 -13.74
N ALA A 271 21.54 -6.25 -14.93
CA ALA A 271 22.90 -6.76 -15.06
C ALA A 271 23.77 -5.97 -14.07
N ALA A 272 24.61 -6.67 -13.30
CA ALA A 272 25.58 -5.99 -12.46
C ALA A 272 26.40 -5.06 -13.37
N ASN A 273 26.29 -3.76 -13.18
CA ASN A 273 27.21 -2.83 -13.80
C ASN A 273 28.58 -3.13 -13.22
N GLY A 274 29.37 -3.94 -13.93
CA GLY A 274 30.79 -4.11 -13.67
C GLY A 274 31.45 -2.76 -13.84
N GLY A 275 31.79 -2.10 -12.73
CA GLY A 275 32.35 -0.76 -12.75
C GLY A 275 32.98 -0.39 -11.42
N ALA A 276 34.24 -0.84 -11.28
CA ALA A 276 35.38 -0.33 -10.50
C ALA A 276 35.13 0.38 -9.15
#